data_AF-A0A2S0XRH8-F1
#
_entry.id   AF-A0A2S0XRH8-F1
#
_cell.length_a   1.000
_cell.length_b   1.000
_cell.length_c   1.000
_cell.angle_alpha   90.00
_cell.angle_beta   90.00
_cell.angle_gamma   90.00
#
_symmetry.space_group_name_H-M   'P 1'
#
loop_
_entity.id
_entity.type
_entity.pdbx_description
1 polymer ?
#
loop_
_entity_poly.entity_id
_entity_poly.type
_entity_poly.pdbx_seq_one_letter_code
_entity_poly.pdbx_strand_id
1 'polypeptide(L)'
;MISWTRLRPGPAPRRTLAILEGVFANVRPGGAMYMFTYGFRCPIDQPLLDRLDLEVTRVGHTFRNLPPAAFYRITRMKPAKSYDWRFA
;
A
#
# COMPACT_ATOMS: atom_id res chain seq x y z
N MET A 1 -29.42 -4.71 6.76
CA MET A 1 -28.32 -5.06 7.68
C MET A 1 -27.25 -5.78 6.86
N ILE A 2 -26.20 -5.08 6.42
CA ILE A 2 -25.11 -5.69 5.64
C ILE A 2 -24.30 -6.55 6.60
N SER A 3 -24.38 -7.87 6.41
CA SER A 3 -23.65 -8.86 7.20
C SER A 3 -22.17 -8.82 6.82
N TRP A 4 -21.33 -8.24 7.70
CA TRP A 4 -19.88 -8.08 7.52
C TRP A 4 -19.08 -9.39 7.59
N THR A 5 -19.74 -10.50 7.89
CA THR A 5 -19.12 -11.82 8.12
C THR A 5 -18.68 -12.52 6.84
N ARG A 6 -18.91 -11.94 5.66
CA ARG A 6 -18.51 -12.52 4.36
C ARG A 6 -17.87 -11.50 3.44
N LEU A 7 -16.79 -10.87 3.88
CA LEU A 7 -15.89 -10.18 2.97
C LEU A 7 -15.32 -11.23 2.00
N ARG A 8 -15.54 -11.04 0.69
CA ARG A 8 -14.85 -11.87 -0.30
C ARG A 8 -13.35 -11.71 -0.07
N PRO A 9 -12.55 -12.80 -0.13
CA PRO A 9 -11.12 -12.66 -0.12
C PRO A 9 -10.71 -11.71 -1.24
N GLY A 10 -9.71 -10.88 -0.95
CA GLY A 10 -9.13 -9.99 -1.95
C GLY A 10 -8.63 -10.77 -3.18
N PRO A 11 -8.25 -10.07 -4.25
CA PRO A 11 -7.64 -10.72 -5.41
C PRO A 11 -6.48 -11.61 -4.98
N ALA A 12 -6.29 -12.73 -5.69
CA ALA A 12 -5.20 -13.66 -5.41
C ALA A 12 -3.85 -12.90 -5.36
N PRO A 13 -2.90 -13.29 -4.47
CA PRO A 13 -1.64 -12.57 -4.29
C PRO A 13 -0.88 -12.27 -5.59
N ARG A 14 -0.91 -13.20 -6.55
CA ARG A 14 -0.29 -13.02 -7.88
C ARG A 14 -0.92 -11.89 -8.69
N ARG A 15 -2.24 -11.72 -8.59
CA ARG A 15 -2.96 -10.63 -9.27
C ARG A 15 -2.66 -9.29 -8.63
N THR A 16 -2.61 -9.25 -7.29
CA THR A 16 -2.19 -8.05 -6.54
C THR A 16 -0.78 -7.63 -6.93
N LEU A 17 0.16 -8.59 -7.02
CA LEU A 17 1.53 -8.34 -7.46
C LEU A 17 1.58 -7.74 -8.87
N ALA A 18 0.90 -8.35 -9.85
CA ALA A 18 0.87 -7.85 -11.22
C ALA A 18 0.28 -6.44 -11.34
N ILE A 19 -0.74 -6.11 -10.52
CA ILE A 19 -1.31 -4.77 -10.46
C ILE A 19 -0.29 -3.77 -9.90
N LEU A 20 0.34 -4.09 -8.76
CA LEU A 20 1.33 -3.21 -8.14
C LEU A 20 2.52 -2.99 -9.07
N GLU A 21 3.03 -4.06 -9.69
CA GLU A 21 4.11 -4.00 -10.67
C GLU A 21 3.74 -3.09 -11.85
N GLY A 22 2.58 -3.30 -12.46
CA GLY A 22 2.10 -2.47 -13.58
C GLY A 22 1.90 -1.01 -13.20
N VAL A 23 1.35 -0.73 -12.01
CA VAL A 23 1.20 0.64 -11.50
C VAL A 23 2.56 1.30 -11.34
N PHE A 24 3.47 0.67 -10.61
CA PHE A 24 4.77 1.27 -10.30
C PHE A 24 5.76 1.23 -11.48
N ALA A 25 5.47 0.51 -12.56
CA ALA A 25 6.17 0.62 -13.84
C ALA A 25 5.78 1.91 -14.59
N ASN A 26 4.56 2.43 -14.40
CA ASN A 26 4.06 3.62 -15.08
C ASN A 26 4.10 4.90 -14.21
N VAL A 27 4.22 4.76 -12.89
CA VAL A 27 4.32 5.89 -11.97
C VAL A 27 5.72 6.48 -12.01
N ARG A 28 5.81 7.81 -12.11
CA ARG A 28 7.08 8.56 -12.09
C ARG A 28 7.93 8.22 -10.84
N PRO A 29 9.26 8.33 -10.92
CA PRO A 29 10.13 8.22 -9.74
C PRO A 29 9.65 9.15 -8.60
N GLY A 30 9.50 8.59 -7.40
CA GLY A 30 8.96 9.32 -6.23
C GLY A 30 7.43 9.49 -6.21
N GLY A 31 6.71 8.97 -7.21
CA GLY A 31 5.25 8.93 -7.20
C GLY A 31 4.67 7.95 -6.17
N ALA A 32 3.38 8.09 -5.90
CA ALA A 32 2.68 7.33 -4.88
C ALA A 32 1.33 6.83 -5.40
N MET A 33 0.94 5.63 -4.97
CA MET A 33 -0.41 5.10 -5.14
C MET A 33 -1.18 5.31 -3.85
N TYR A 34 -2.39 5.86 -3.93
CA TYR A 34 -3.28 5.99 -2.78
C TYR A 34 -4.40 4.95 -2.88
N MET A 35 -4.59 4.19 -1.81
CA MET A 35 -5.62 3.17 -1.69
C MET A 35 -6.47 3.45 -0.47
N PHE A 36 -7.78 3.39 -0.62
CA PHE A 36 -8.72 3.43 0.50
C PHE A 36 -9.40 2.08 0.65
N THR A 37 -9.63 1.66 1.90
CA THR A 37 -10.34 0.43 2.20
C THR A 37 -11.26 0.61 3.40
N TYR A 38 -12.37 -0.11 3.38
CA TYR A 38 -13.35 -0.16 4.49
C TYR A 38 -13.01 -1.23 5.53
N GLY A 39 -11.84 -1.89 5.39
CA GLY A 39 -11.32 -2.86 6.35
C GLY A 39 -10.42 -2.23 7.41
N PHE A 40 -10.42 -2.81 8.61
CA PHE A 40 -9.56 -2.38 9.72
C PHE A 40 -8.05 -2.63 9.48
N ARG A 41 -7.70 -3.48 8.51
CA ARG A 41 -6.31 -3.85 8.18
C ARG A 41 -5.99 -3.57 6.70
N CYS A 42 -4.71 -3.39 6.40
CA CYS A 42 -4.23 -3.28 5.03
C CYS A 42 -4.52 -4.59 4.28
N PRO A 43 -5.17 -4.57 3.11
CA PRO A 43 -5.51 -5.76 2.34
C PRO A 43 -4.35 -6.31 1.49
N ILE A 44 -3.14 -5.75 1.61
CA ILE A 44 -1.95 -6.16 0.87
C ILE A 44 -0.97 -6.82 1.84
N ASP A 45 -0.53 -8.03 1.51
CA ASP A 45 0.42 -8.79 2.32
C ASP A 45 1.83 -8.17 2.26
N GLN A 46 2.49 -8.05 3.42
CA GLN A 46 3.85 -7.50 3.54
C GLN A 46 4.87 -8.16 2.58
N PRO A 47 4.89 -9.50 2.39
CA PRO A 47 5.83 -10.12 1.46
C PRO A 47 5.68 -9.69 0.00
N LEU A 48 4.49 -9.22 -0.42
CA LEU A 48 4.29 -8.68 -1.76
C LEU A 48 4.89 -7.28 -1.91
N LEU A 49 4.78 -6.47 -0.85
CA LEU A 49 5.38 -5.13 -0.80
C LEU A 49 6.91 -5.24 -0.80
N ASP A 50 7.46 -6.14 0.01
CA ASP A 50 8.89 -6.36 0.12
C ASP A 50 9.51 -6.83 -1.22
N ARG A 51 8.80 -7.66 -1.99
CA ARG A 51 9.26 -8.12 -3.32
C ARG A 51 9.36 -7.02 -4.36
N LEU A 52 8.63 -5.92 -4.18
CA LEU A 52 8.58 -4.81 -5.14
C LEU A 52 9.29 -3.56 -4.60
N ASP A 53 10.00 -3.68 -3.46
CA ASP A 53 10.61 -2.58 -2.72
C ASP A 53 9.61 -1.44 -2.47
N LEU A 54 8.39 -1.81 -2.04
CA LEU A 54 7.31 -0.87 -1.76
C LEU A 54 7.15 -0.67 -0.25
N GLU A 55 6.97 0.58 0.13
CA GLU A 55 6.60 1.00 1.47
C GLU A 55 5.12 1.36 1.51
N VAL A 56 4.43 0.96 2.58
CA VAL A 56 3.04 1.34 2.83
C VAL A 56 2.94 2.19 4.10
N THR A 57 2.35 3.37 3.97
CA THR A 57 2.11 4.30 5.07
C THR A 57 0.60 4.52 5.22
N ARG A 58 0.08 4.38 6.44
CA ARG A 58 -1.33 4.72 6.74
C ARG A 58 -1.47 6.24 6.83
N VAL A 59 -2.20 6.86 5.91
CA VAL A 59 -2.35 8.31 5.81
C VAL A 59 -3.38 8.84 6.81
N GLY A 60 -4.45 8.08 7.08
CA GLY A 60 -5.49 8.49 8.04
C GLY A 60 -6.74 7.62 8.01
N HIS A 61 -7.70 7.98 8.87
CA HIS A 61 -9.07 7.43 8.92
C HIS A 61 -10.06 8.55 8.69
N THR A 62 -10.97 8.33 7.75
CA THR A 62 -12.17 9.17 7.70
C THR A 62 -13.23 8.49 8.57
N PHE A 63 -13.62 9.14 9.67
CA PHE A 63 -14.67 8.65 10.58
C PHE A 63 -16.07 9.15 10.21
N ARG A 64 -16.18 10.08 9.25
CA ARG A 64 -17.45 10.66 8.79
C ARG A 64 -18.22 9.76 7.80
N ASN A 65 -17.67 8.63 7.40
CA ASN A 65 -18.37 7.55 6.74
C ASN A 65 -18.30 6.30 7.65
N LEU A 66 -19.40 5.89 8.27
CA LEU A 66 -19.49 4.53 8.80
C LEU A 66 -19.60 3.57 7.61
N PRO A 67 -18.73 2.55 7.46
CA PRO A 67 -17.61 2.16 8.32
C PRO A 67 -16.32 2.95 8.02
N PRO A 68 -15.46 3.18 9.03
CA PRO A 68 -14.28 4.03 8.90
C PRO A 68 -13.39 3.58 7.75
N ALA A 69 -13.23 4.44 6.75
CA ALA A 69 -12.34 4.19 5.63
C ALA A 69 -10.90 4.50 6.05
N ALA A 70 -10.03 3.50 5.93
CA ALA A 70 -8.60 3.63 6.10
C ALA A 70 -7.94 3.99 4.77
N PHE A 71 -7.12 5.05 4.78
CA PHE A 71 -6.32 5.47 3.63
C PHE A 71 -4.87 5.01 3.80
N TYR A 72 -4.34 4.40 2.75
CA TYR A 72 -2.99 3.92 2.64
C TYR A 72 -2.32 4.60 1.46
N ARG A 73 -1.07 5.02 1.66
CA ARG A 73 -0.18 5.52 0.63
C ARG A 73 0.90 4.47 0.42
N ILE A 74 1.07 4.05 -0.82
CA ILE A 74 2.11 3.10 -1.23
C ILE A 74 3.11 3.87 -2.08
N THR A 75 4.39 3.74 -1.75
CA THR A 75 5.50 4.39 -2.46
C THR A 75 6.63 3.40 -2.69
N ARG A 76 7.45 3.61 -3.73
CA ARG A 76 8.74 2.90 -3.81
C ARG A 76 9.64 3.35 -2.67
N MET A 77 10.31 2.41 -2.03
CA MET A 77 11.34 2.70 -1.04
C MET A 77 12.38 3.61 -1.70
N LYS A 78 12.72 4.70 -1.02
CA LYS A 78 13.87 5.51 -1.45
C LYS A 78 15.11 4.65 -1.21
N PRO A 79 16.08 4.62 -2.16
CA PRO A 79 17.36 4.01 -1.86
C PRO A 79 17.89 4.67 -0.59
N ALA A 80 18.33 3.84 0.37
CA ALA A 80 18.95 4.33 1.58
C ALA A 80 20.01 5.34 1.16
N LYS A 81 19.95 6.58 1.69
CA LYS A 81 21.03 7.54 1.48
C LYS A 81 22.30 6.83 1.94
N SER A 82 23.19 6.52 1.00
CA SER A 82 24.51 6.02 1.34
C SER A 82 25.13 7.09 2.23
N TYR A 83 25.35 6.76 3.50
CA TYR A 83 26.05 7.63 4.43
C TYR A 83 27.50 7.68 3.94
N ASP A 84 27.86 8.77 3.25
CA ASP A 84 29.24 9.00 2.86
C ASP A 84 29.99 9.60 4.04
N TRP A 85 30.70 8.73 4.76
CA TRP A 85 31.53 9.08 5.91
C TRP A 85 32.69 10.02 5.56
N ARG A 86 32.99 10.23 4.27
CA ARG A 86 34.12 11.06 3.82
C ARG A 86 33.93 12.57 4.01
N PHE A 87 32.74 13.02 4.41
CA PHE A 87 32.42 14.43 4.65
C PHE A 87 32.19 14.78 6.13
N ALA A 88 32.67 13.95 7.06
CA ALA A 88 32.64 14.19 8.51
C ALA A 88 33.92 14.86 9.01
#